data_AF-A0A2J2HBD6-F1
#
_entry.id   AF-A0A2J2HBD6-F1
#
_cell.length_a   1.000
_cell.length_b   1.000
_cell.length_c   1.000
_cell.angle_alpha   90.00
_cell.angle_beta   90.00
_cell.angle_gamma   90.00
#
_symmetry.space_group_name_H-M   'P 1'
#
loop_
_entity.id
_entity.type
_entity.pdbx_description
1 polymer ?
#
loop_
_entity_poly.entity_id
_entity_poly.type
_entity_poly.pdbx_seq_one_letter_code
_entity_poly.pdbx_strand_id
1 'polypeptide(L)'
;MMSHTILYIDEMRKGNYKIFLEHVFSQLPTPFRWSQVDEEILKQHSQELLEIANDLAETYCTVMSNTNIEFFRNQECTEFVKNWWTNYVQGSNNDMYWVKLGIMALELFNKNVGVAVLTSLPTQLSATAFGIIIKAS
;
A
#
# COMPACT_ATOMS: atom_id res chain seq x y z
N MET A 1 13.17 0.04 33.58
CA MET A 1 13.05 -0.47 32.19
C MET A 1 11.92 0.35 31.54
N MET A 2 12.19 1.08 30.45
CA MET A 2 11.17 1.92 29.80
C MET A 2 10.29 1.05 28.91
N SER A 3 8.97 1.29 28.92
CA SER A 3 8.04 0.55 28.05
C SER A 3 8.33 0.87 26.58
N HIS A 4 8.38 -0.16 25.73
CA HIS A 4 8.49 -0.01 24.27
C HIS A 4 7.39 0.89 23.70
N THR A 5 6.17 0.82 24.25
CA THR A 5 5.06 1.69 23.83
C THR A 5 5.34 3.17 24.12
N ILE A 6 5.94 3.48 25.28
CA ILE A 6 6.31 4.87 25.62
C ILE A 6 7.40 5.37 24.67
N LEU A 7 8.41 4.55 24.41
CA LEU A 7 9.46 4.86 23.43
C LEU A 7 8.85 5.18 22.05
N TYR A 8 7.94 4.34 21.55
CA TYR A 8 7.32 4.57 20.25
C TYR A 8 6.53 5.88 20.21
N ILE A 9 5.73 6.17 21.24
CA ILE A 9 4.94 7.41 21.31
C ILE A 9 5.85 8.64 21.33
N ASP A 10 6.91 8.62 22.13
CA ASP A 10 7.82 9.76 22.25
C ASP A 10 8.61 10.01 20.95
N GLU A 11 9.00 8.95 20.25
CA GLU A 11 9.70 9.08 18.97
C GLU A 11 8.76 9.50 17.83
N MET A 12 7.55 8.95 17.76
CA MET A 12 6.53 9.40 16.80
C MET A 12 6.17 10.87 16.99
N ARG A 13 6.08 11.36 18.24
CA ARG A 13 5.85 12.79 18.54
C ARG A 13 6.98 13.70 18.03
N LYS A 14 8.20 13.18 17.91
CA LYS A 14 9.36 13.89 17.32
C LYS A 14 9.42 13.74 15.79
N GLY A 15 8.49 13.01 15.18
CA GLY A 15 8.52 12.65 13.76
C GLY A 15 9.53 11.54 13.42
N ASN A 16 10.07 10.83 14.43
CA ASN A 16 10.96 9.69 14.22
C ASN A 16 10.15 8.38 14.21
N TYR A 17 9.77 7.94 13.01
CA TYR A 17 9.00 6.70 12.82
C TYR A 17 9.86 5.45 12.70
N LYS A 18 11.18 5.61 12.48
CA LYS A 18 12.12 4.54 12.19
C LYS A 18 12.07 3.42 13.23
N ILE A 19 12.14 3.77 14.52
CA ILE A 19 12.18 2.80 15.62
C ILE A 19 10.92 1.92 15.65
N PHE A 20 9.76 2.52 15.39
CA PHE A 20 8.51 1.78 15.32
C PHE A 20 8.47 0.87 14.08
N LEU A 21 8.86 1.39 12.91
CA LEU A 21 8.86 0.63 11.65
C LEU A 21 9.84 -0.55 11.69
N GLU A 22 11.07 -0.33 12.15
CA GLU A 22 12.07 -1.39 12.32
C GLU A 22 11.56 -2.50 13.23
N HIS A 23 10.86 -2.13 14.32
CA HIS A 23 10.22 -3.12 15.18
C HIS A 23 9.16 -3.91 14.43
N VAL A 24 8.24 -3.27 13.71
CA VAL A 24 7.21 -3.97 12.93
C VAL A 24 7.82 -4.89 11.87
N PHE A 25 8.79 -4.42 11.08
CA PHE A 25 9.45 -5.23 10.07
C PHE A 25 10.25 -6.39 10.65
N SER A 26 10.81 -6.24 11.86
CA SER A 26 11.47 -7.34 12.56
C SER A 26 10.54 -8.51 12.88
N GLN A 27 9.22 -8.26 12.98
CA GLN A 27 8.21 -9.30 13.24
C GLN A 27 7.84 -10.08 11.97
N LEU A 28 8.15 -9.56 10.78
CA LEU A 28 7.90 -10.27 9.52
C LEU A 28 8.97 -11.35 9.32
N PRO A 29 8.59 -12.58 8.92
CA PRO A 29 9.56 -13.58 8.47
C PRO A 29 10.39 -13.02 7.30
N THR A 30 11.70 -13.31 7.29
CA THR A 30 12.64 -12.78 6.28
C THR A 30 12.17 -12.93 4.83
N PRO A 31 11.57 -14.05 4.39
CA PRO A 31 11.10 -14.19 3.01
C PRO A 31 9.98 -13.21 2.60
N PHE A 32 9.30 -12.58 3.55
CA PHE A 32 8.24 -11.61 3.29
C PHE A 32 8.68 -10.16 3.48
N ARG A 33 9.96 -9.94 3.81
CA ARG A 33 10.50 -8.59 3.95
C ARG A 33 10.86 -8.07 2.58
N TRP A 34 10.51 -6.80 2.35
CA TRP A 34 10.96 -6.09 1.16
C TRP A 34 12.49 -6.09 1.08
N SER A 35 13.00 -6.51 -0.07
CA SER A 35 14.41 -6.68 -0.35
C SER A 35 14.87 -5.77 -1.48
N GLN A 36 16.19 -5.66 -1.65
CA GLN A 36 16.77 -4.93 -2.78
C GLN A 36 16.33 -5.50 -4.14
N VAL A 37 16.07 -6.81 -4.22
CA VAL A 37 15.57 -7.45 -5.45
C VAL A 37 14.20 -6.91 -5.82
N ASP A 38 13.33 -6.68 -4.84
CA ASP A 38 11.99 -6.11 -5.08
C ASP A 38 12.10 -4.68 -5.62
N GLU A 39 13.03 -3.88 -5.08
CA GLU A 39 13.30 -2.51 -5.56
C GLU A 39 13.80 -2.50 -7.01
N GLU A 40 14.72 -3.40 -7.35
CA GLU A 40 15.29 -3.51 -8.70
C GLU A 40 14.20 -3.90 -9.72
N ILE A 41 13.36 -4.88 -9.38
CA ILE A 41 12.24 -5.31 -10.23
C ILE A 41 11.24 -4.16 -10.44
N LEU A 42 10.82 -3.48 -9.36
CA LEU A 42 9.88 -2.37 -9.47
C LEU A 42 10.45 -1.21 -10.29
N LYS A 43 11.75 -0.93 -10.14
CA LYS A 43 12.42 0.09 -10.95
C LYS A 43 12.45 -0.30 -12.43
N GLN A 44 12.78 -1.56 -12.74
CA GLN A 44 12.85 -2.07 -14.11
C GLN A 44 11.48 -2.00 -14.82
N HIS A 45 10.40 -2.31 -14.12
CA HIS A 45 9.04 -2.33 -14.67
C HIS A 45 8.22 -1.07 -14.36
N SER A 46 8.84 -0.04 -13.77
CA SER A 46 8.13 1.14 -13.25
C SER A 46 7.25 1.83 -14.29
N GLN A 47 7.76 2.03 -15.51
CA GLN A 47 7.00 2.70 -16.57
C GLN A 47 5.75 1.90 -16.94
N GLU A 48 5.91 0.62 -17.26
CA GLU A 48 4.80 -0.30 -17.61
C GLU A 48 3.74 -0.34 -16.51
N LEU A 49 4.19 -0.44 -15.25
CA LEU A 49 3.29 -0.46 -14.09
C LEU A 49 2.56 0.88 -13.90
N LEU A 50 3.18 2.01 -14.21
CA LEU A 50 2.56 3.33 -14.10
C LEU A 50 1.53 3.58 -15.22
N GLU A 51 1.76 3.06 -16.41
CA GLU A 51 0.85 3.20 -17.56
C GLU A 51 -0.51 2.55 -17.29
N ILE A 52 -0.55 1.43 -16.56
CA ILE A 52 -1.80 0.73 -16.22
C ILE A 52 -2.54 1.33 -15.01
N ALA A 53 -2.02 2.38 -14.36
CA ALA A 53 -2.55 2.84 -13.06
C ALA A 53 -4.02 3.28 -13.11
N ASN A 54 -4.45 3.90 -14.22
CA ASN A 54 -5.86 4.31 -14.39
C ASN A 54 -6.76 3.07 -14.56
N ASP A 55 -6.43 2.19 -15.51
CA ASP A 55 -7.19 0.97 -15.81
C ASP A 55 -7.28 0.05 -14.59
N LEU A 56 -6.19 -0.04 -13.83
CA LEU A 56 -6.13 -0.78 -12.57
C LEU A 56 -7.14 -0.21 -11.56
N ALA A 57 -7.11 1.10 -11.35
CA ALA A 57 -7.98 1.76 -10.39
C ALA A 57 -9.46 1.62 -10.78
N GLU A 58 -9.78 1.85 -12.05
CA GLU A 58 -11.15 1.71 -12.57
C GLU A 58 -11.64 0.27 -12.46
N THR A 59 -10.83 -0.72 -12.86
CA THR A 59 -11.19 -2.14 -12.80
C THR A 59 -11.44 -2.58 -11.36
N TYR A 60 -10.51 -2.26 -10.45
CA TYR A 60 -10.62 -2.64 -9.06
C TYR A 60 -11.85 -2.00 -8.39
N CYS A 61 -12.03 -0.69 -8.55
CA CYS A 61 -13.15 0.03 -7.93
C CYS A 61 -14.51 -0.40 -8.51
N THR A 62 -14.58 -0.73 -9.81
CA THR A 62 -15.80 -1.28 -10.43
C THR A 62 -16.19 -2.60 -9.77
N VAL A 63 -15.24 -3.52 -9.59
CA VAL A 63 -15.50 -4.81 -8.93
C VAL A 63 -15.95 -4.60 -7.49
N MET A 64 -15.24 -3.74 -6.75
CA MET A 64 -15.49 -3.49 -5.33
C MET A 64 -16.74 -2.66 -5.06
N SER A 65 -17.29 -1.94 -6.05
CA SER A 65 -18.53 -1.16 -5.92
C SER A 65 -19.75 -2.00 -5.52
N ASN A 66 -19.71 -3.31 -5.82
CA ASN A 66 -20.73 -4.29 -5.45
C ASN A 66 -20.74 -4.63 -3.95
N THR A 67 -19.72 -4.20 -3.20
CA THR A 67 -19.69 -4.34 -1.73
C THR A 67 -20.62 -3.31 -1.06
N ASN A 68 -20.92 -3.50 0.22
CA ASN A 68 -21.73 -2.58 1.01
C ASN A 68 -20.93 -1.42 1.63
N ILE A 69 -19.72 -1.14 1.13
CA ILE A 69 -18.83 -0.11 1.65
C ILE A 69 -18.90 1.11 0.72
N GLU A 70 -19.30 2.25 1.28
CA GLU A 70 -19.56 3.50 0.54
C GLU A 70 -18.33 4.00 -0.25
N PHE A 71 -17.14 3.88 0.33
CA PHE A 71 -15.88 4.28 -0.30
C PHE A 71 -15.72 3.72 -1.74
N PHE A 72 -16.08 2.45 -1.97
CA PHE A 72 -15.92 1.81 -3.29
C PHE A 72 -16.94 2.26 -4.36
N ARG A 73 -17.96 3.03 -3.99
CA ARG A 73 -18.99 3.52 -4.93
C ARG A 73 -18.72 4.93 -5.44
N ASN A 74 -17.72 5.60 -4.87
CA ASN A 74 -17.41 6.99 -5.17
C ASN A 74 -16.12 7.10 -6.00
N GLN A 75 -15.95 8.24 -6.70
CA GLN A 75 -14.71 8.55 -7.43
C GLN A 75 -13.46 8.54 -6.54
N GLU A 76 -13.65 8.74 -5.24
CA GLU A 76 -12.63 8.65 -4.22
C GLU A 76 -11.88 7.30 -4.23
N CYS A 77 -12.54 6.19 -4.56
CA CYS A 77 -11.87 4.90 -4.69
C CYS A 77 -10.81 4.93 -5.79
N THR A 78 -11.18 5.41 -6.98
CA THR A 78 -10.29 5.41 -8.14
C THR A 78 -9.06 6.28 -7.88
N GLU A 79 -9.27 7.47 -7.30
CA GLU A 79 -8.17 8.36 -6.93
C GLU A 79 -7.26 7.74 -5.88
N PHE A 80 -7.84 7.14 -4.83
CA PHE A 80 -7.07 6.46 -3.80
C PHE A 80 -6.24 5.32 -4.37
N VAL A 81 -6.85 4.42 -5.15
CA VAL A 81 -6.17 3.22 -5.69
C VAL A 81 -5.06 3.63 -6.65
N LYS A 82 -5.31 4.61 -7.52
CA LYS A 82 -4.29 5.17 -8.40
C LYS A 82 -3.13 5.73 -7.60
N ASN A 83 -3.41 6.55 -6.59
CA ASN A 83 -2.38 7.13 -5.73
C ASN A 83 -1.61 6.04 -4.98
N TRP A 84 -2.30 5.04 -4.43
CA TRP A 84 -1.68 3.95 -3.69
C TRP A 84 -0.71 3.19 -4.61
N TRP A 85 -1.17 2.84 -5.81
CA TRP A 85 -0.38 2.12 -6.81
C TRP A 85 0.83 2.91 -7.28
N THR A 86 0.66 4.19 -7.63
CA THR A 86 1.77 5.06 -8.01
C THR A 86 2.81 5.16 -6.90
N ASN A 87 2.38 5.29 -5.65
CA ASN A 87 3.30 5.32 -4.51
C ASN A 87 4.02 4.00 -4.31
N TYR A 88 3.31 2.87 -4.44
CA TYR A 88 3.90 1.54 -4.37
C TYR A 88 4.98 1.32 -5.44
N VAL A 89 4.71 1.72 -6.69
CA VAL A 89 5.64 1.53 -7.82
C VAL A 89 6.85 2.48 -7.74
N GLN A 90 6.64 3.73 -7.31
CA GLN A 90 7.70 4.75 -7.26
C GLN A 90 8.42 4.83 -5.91
N GLY A 91 8.00 4.05 -4.93
CA GLY A 91 8.50 4.08 -3.57
C GLY A 91 10.00 3.78 -3.48
N SER A 92 10.76 4.70 -2.89
CA SER A 92 12.11 4.37 -2.42
C SER A 92 11.99 3.68 -1.06
N ASN A 93 12.63 2.52 -0.88
CA ASN A 93 12.56 1.75 0.36
C ASN A 93 13.26 2.48 1.52
N ASN A 94 12.56 3.45 2.11
CA ASN A 94 12.98 4.21 3.27
C ASN A 94 11.81 4.33 4.25
N ASP A 95 12.11 4.79 5.46
CA ASP A 95 11.11 4.89 6.52
C ASP A 95 9.90 5.74 6.10
N MET A 96 10.12 6.84 5.37
CA MET A 96 9.05 7.75 4.94
C MET A 96 8.11 7.15 3.91
N TYR A 97 8.59 6.26 3.05
CA TYR A 97 7.75 5.50 2.13
C TYR A 97 6.78 4.60 2.89
N TRP A 98 7.26 3.86 3.89
CA TRP A 98 6.42 2.99 4.72
C TRP A 98 5.44 3.76 5.59
N VAL A 99 5.86 4.92 6.14
CA VAL A 99 4.95 5.84 6.84
C VAL A 99 3.83 6.28 5.89
N LYS A 100 4.16 6.67 4.65
CA LYS A 100 3.17 7.12 3.67
C LYS A 100 2.14 6.03 3.36
N LEU A 101 2.58 4.80 3.08
CA LEU A 101 1.68 3.69 2.83
C LEU A 101 0.83 3.35 4.08
N GLY A 102 1.41 3.45 5.27
CA GLY A 102 0.70 3.27 6.53
C GLY A 102 -0.41 4.32 6.73
N ILE A 103 -0.14 5.59 6.43
CA ILE A 103 -1.13 6.66 6.49
C ILE A 103 -2.28 6.38 5.51
N MET A 104 -1.98 5.97 4.28
CA MET A 104 -3.02 5.62 3.29
C MET A 104 -3.90 4.45 3.77
N ALA A 105 -3.33 3.45 4.44
CA ALA A 105 -4.11 2.36 5.02
C ALA A 105 -5.02 2.84 6.18
N LEU A 106 -4.55 3.77 7.00
CA LEU A 106 -5.34 4.37 8.08
C LEU A 106 -6.46 5.27 7.54
N GLU A 107 -6.25 5.97 6.44
CA GLU A 107 -7.29 6.75 5.75
C GLU A 107 -8.45 5.85 5.32
N LEU A 108 -8.15 4.69 4.75
CA LEU A 108 -9.18 3.70 4.41
C LEU A 108 -9.88 3.14 5.65
N PHE A 109 -9.14 2.82 6.71
CA PHE A 109 -9.73 2.36 7.96
C PHE A 109 -10.72 3.37 8.53
N ASN A 110 -10.37 4.66 8.51
CA ASN A 110 -11.25 5.76 8.93
C ASN A 110 -12.51 5.91 8.06
N LYS A 111 -12.50 5.36 6.84
CA LYS A 111 -13.65 5.31 5.92
C LYS A 111 -14.47 4.03 6.06
N ASN A 112 -14.31 3.31 7.17
CA ASN A 112 -14.96 2.02 7.44
C ASN A 112 -14.59 0.92 6.42
N VAL A 113 -13.45 1.04 5.73
CA VAL A 113 -12.91 -0.09 4.96
C VAL A 113 -12.35 -1.11 5.94
N GLY A 114 -12.95 -2.30 5.96
CA GLY A 114 -12.60 -3.34 6.92
C GLY A 114 -11.15 -3.83 6.77
N VAL A 115 -10.55 -4.26 7.89
CA VAL A 115 -9.16 -4.73 7.97
C VAL A 115 -8.85 -5.81 6.93
N ALA A 116 -9.79 -6.72 6.65
CA ALA A 116 -9.63 -7.73 5.62
C ALA A 116 -9.26 -7.11 4.26
N VAL A 117 -10.00 -6.07 3.84
CA VAL A 117 -9.76 -5.36 2.57
C VAL A 117 -8.42 -4.64 2.61
N LEU A 118 -8.08 -3.97 3.72
CA LEU A 118 -6.78 -3.29 3.89
C LEU A 118 -5.61 -4.26 3.72
N THR A 119 -5.68 -5.41 4.39
CA THR A 119 -4.62 -6.42 4.35
C THR A 119 -4.51 -7.12 2.99
N SER A 120 -5.64 -7.26 2.26
CA SER A 120 -5.65 -7.90 0.95
C SER A 120 -5.43 -6.94 -0.21
N LEU A 121 -5.47 -5.62 0.01
CA LEU A 121 -5.38 -4.60 -1.04
C LEU A 121 -4.15 -4.81 -1.94
N PRO A 122 -2.92 -5.01 -1.42
CA PRO A 122 -1.76 -5.21 -2.29
C PRO A 122 -1.93 -6.42 -3.21
N THR A 123 -2.37 -7.56 -2.67
CA THR A 123 -2.60 -8.79 -3.45
C THR A 123 -3.68 -8.62 -4.49
N GLN A 124 -4.80 -7.97 -4.14
CA GLN A 124 -5.91 -7.74 -5.07
C GLN A 124 -5.49 -6.81 -6.23
N LEU A 125 -4.73 -5.76 -5.93
CA LEU A 125 -4.21 -4.84 -6.94
C LEU A 125 -3.18 -5.52 -7.83
N SER A 126 -2.25 -6.31 -7.28
CA SER A 126 -1.29 -7.09 -8.09
C SER A 126 -1.98 -8.10 -8.99
N ALA A 127 -3.01 -8.80 -8.50
CA ALA A 127 -3.79 -9.74 -9.32
C ALA A 127 -4.55 -9.03 -10.45
N THR A 128 -5.10 -7.84 -10.17
CA THR A 128 -5.80 -7.03 -11.17
C THR A 128 -4.82 -6.51 -12.22
N ALA A 129 -3.66 -6.00 -11.80
CA ALA A 129 -2.59 -5.54 -12.68
C ALA A 129 -2.11 -6.67 -13.62
N PHE A 130 -1.87 -7.87 -13.08
CA PHE A 130 -1.52 -9.06 -13.86
C PHE A 130 -2.58 -9.37 -14.93
N GLY A 131 -3.86 -9.28 -14.58
CA GLY A 131 -4.96 -9.48 -15.52
C GLY A 131 -5.04 -8.42 -16.63
N ILE A 132 -4.61 -7.19 -16.37
CA ILE A 132 -4.52 -6.12 -17.38
C ILE A 132 -3.34 -6.38 -18.33
N ILE A 133 -2.16 -6.65 -17.77
CA ILE A 133 -0.92 -6.87 -18.53
C ILE A 133 -1.08 -8.05 -19.51
N ILE A 134 -1.66 -9.17 -19.06
CA ILE A 134 -1.89 -10.33 -19.94
C ILE A 134 -2.82 -10.02 -21.10
N LYS A 135 -3.86 -9.19 -20.89
CA LYS A 135 -4.81 -8.86 -21.96
C LYS A 135 -4.23 -7.92 -23.02
N ALA A 136 -3.17 -7.18 -22.66
CA ALA A 136 -2.47 -6.26 -23.56
C ALA A 136 -1.34 -6.95 -24.36
N SER A 137 -0.98 -8.19 -24.01
CA SER A 137 0.03 -9.02 -24.68
C SER A 137 -0.56 -9.90 -25.77
#